data_AF-A0A212PLQ1-F1
#
_entry.id   AF-A0A212PLQ1-F1
#
_cell.length_a   1.000
_cell.length_b   1.000
_cell.length_c   1.000
_cell.angle_alpha   90.00
_cell.angle_beta   90.00
_cell.angle_gamma   90.00
#
_symmetry.space_group_name_H-M   'P 1'
#
loop_
_entity.id
_entity.type
_entity.pdbx_description
1 polymer ?
#
loop_
_entity_poly.entity_id
_entity_poly.type
_entity_poly.pdbx_seq_one_letter_code
_entity_poly.pdbx_strand_id
1 'polypeptide(L)'
;MDQLTDQQINDQKVLFDFIRVYCRAKHASVEAAEVEIPEKMRRFYRKGLSLCPDCAALAAYALEKRRKCPLDPKPSCKHCRIHCYSREYRSRIREIMAFSGRRMILRGRLDYLWHYFF
;
A
#
# COMPACT_ATOMS: atom_id res chain seq x y z
N MET A 1 9.48 6.95 -18.50
CA MET A 1 10.13 7.56 -17.32
C MET A 1 9.42 7.09 -16.05
N ASP A 2 9.74 5.90 -15.57
CA ASP A 2 9.11 5.26 -14.39
C ASP A 2 9.99 5.47 -13.13
N GLN A 3 10.15 6.73 -12.75
CA GLN A 3 11.03 7.11 -11.63
C GLN A 3 10.20 7.37 -10.37
N LEU A 4 9.75 6.29 -9.73
CA LEU A 4 9.47 6.33 -8.30
C LEU A 4 10.80 6.54 -7.56
N THR A 5 10.83 7.50 -6.64
CA THR A 5 11.97 7.72 -5.74
C THR A 5 12.05 6.63 -4.67
N ASP A 6 13.19 6.47 -4.01
CA ASP A 6 13.36 5.45 -2.95
C ASP A 6 12.35 5.62 -1.81
N GLN A 7 12.04 6.87 -1.43
CA GLN A 7 10.99 7.17 -0.46
C GLN A 7 9.63 6.66 -0.94
N GLN A 8 9.28 6.91 -2.20
CA GLN A 8 8.00 6.47 -2.76
C GLN A 8 7.90 4.94 -2.89
N ILE A 9 9.03 4.28 -3.16
CA ILE A 9 9.11 2.81 -3.17
C ILE A 9 8.85 2.26 -1.78
N ASN A 10 9.42 2.88 -0.74
CA ASN A 10 9.18 2.49 0.64
C ASN A 10 7.72 2.74 1.06
N ASP A 11 7.15 3.89 0.72
CA ASP A 11 5.73 4.19 0.99
C ASP A 11 4.81 3.15 0.34
N GLN A 12 5.06 2.82 -0.93
CA GLN A 12 4.29 1.82 -1.67
C GLN A 12 4.45 0.42 -1.07
N LYS A 13 5.67 0.08 -0.63
CA LYS A 13 5.95 -1.19 0.07
C LYS A 13 5.13 -1.29 1.35
N VAL A 14 5.14 -0.26 2.19
CA VAL A 14 4.37 -0.29 3.44
C VAL A 14 2.88 -0.42 3.16
N LEU A 15 2.37 0.30 2.16
CA LEU A 15 0.97 0.17 1.77
C LEU A 15 0.60 -1.27 1.39
N PHE A 16 1.42 -1.92 0.56
CA PHE A 16 1.19 -3.31 0.14
C PHE A 16 1.28 -4.29 1.32
N ASP A 17 2.21 -4.08 2.25
CA ASP A 17 2.31 -4.85 3.49
C ASP A 17 1.03 -4.71 4.34
N PHE A 18 0.49 -3.50 4.46
CA PHE A 18 -0.73 -3.24 5.21
C PHE A 18 -1.95 -3.86 4.53
N ILE A 19 -2.05 -3.77 3.20
CA ILE A 19 -3.10 -4.43 2.43
C ILE A 19 -3.02 -5.96 2.64
N ARG A 20 -1.82 -6.54 2.64
CA ARG A 20 -1.62 -7.97 2.92
C ARG A 20 -2.09 -8.37 4.31
N VAL A 21 -1.76 -7.60 5.34
CA VAL A 21 -2.21 -7.84 6.72
C VAL A 21 -3.73 -7.77 6.81
N TYR A 22 -4.34 -6.77 6.18
CA TYR A 22 -5.78 -6.60 6.14
C TYR A 22 -6.47 -7.76 5.43
N CYS A 23 -6.02 -8.08 4.21
CA CYS A 23 -6.55 -9.17 3.38
C CYS A 23 -6.53 -10.50 4.14
N ARG A 24 -5.40 -10.86 4.77
CA ARG A 24 -5.30 -12.11 5.54
C ARG A 24 -6.22 -12.16 6.77
N ALA A 25 -6.53 -11.01 7.35
CA ALA A 25 -7.34 -10.96 8.56
C ALA A 25 -8.84 -10.87 8.28
N LYS A 26 -9.24 -10.27 7.15
CA LYS A 26 -10.65 -10.02 6.79
C LYS A 26 -11.16 -10.92 5.68
N HIS A 27 -10.30 -11.36 4.77
CA HIS A 27 -10.66 -12.13 3.57
C HIS A 27 -9.94 -13.50 3.55
N ALA A 28 -9.80 -14.14 4.71
CA ALA A 28 -9.11 -15.43 4.83
C ALA A 28 -9.79 -16.57 4.05
N SER A 29 -11.08 -16.43 3.74
CA SER A 29 -11.89 -17.40 3.00
C SER A 29 -11.87 -17.20 1.48
N VAL A 30 -11.25 -16.12 0.97
CA VAL A 30 -11.22 -15.82 -0.46
C VAL A 30 -9.91 -16.30 -1.05
N GLU A 31 -9.96 -16.97 -2.20
CA GLU A 31 -8.76 -17.41 -2.92
C GLU A 31 -7.89 -16.20 -3.30
N ALA A 32 -6.61 -16.29 -2.96
CA ALA A 32 -5.65 -15.23 -3.23
C ALA A 32 -4.93 -15.52 -4.56
N ALA A 33 -4.85 -14.49 -5.42
CA ALA A 33 -4.08 -14.53 -6.65
C ALA A 33 -2.73 -13.82 -6.44
N GLU A 34 -1.74 -14.20 -7.24
CA GLU A 34 -0.46 -13.52 -7.25
C GLU A 34 -0.60 -12.13 -7.90
N VAL A 35 -0.11 -11.11 -7.19
CA VAL A 35 -0.20 -9.71 -7.61
C VAL A 35 1.05 -9.36 -8.41
N GLU A 36 0.88 -8.62 -9.51
CA GLU A 36 2.01 -8.11 -10.28
C GLU A 36 2.73 -6.99 -9.50
N ILE A 37 4.04 -7.17 -9.30
CA ILE A 37 4.87 -6.27 -8.51
C ILE A 37 5.88 -5.56 -9.42
N PRO A 38 6.02 -4.23 -9.30
CA PRO A 38 7.05 -3.49 -10.03
C PRO A 38 8.44 -4.08 -9.80
N GLU A 39 9.27 -4.08 -10.83
CA GLU A 39 10.61 -4.69 -10.79
C GLU A 39 11.47 -4.16 -9.63
N LYS A 40 11.47 -2.84 -9.41
CA LYS A 40 12.16 -2.18 -8.28
C LYS A 40 11.70 -2.67 -6.90
N MET A 41 10.49 -3.21 -6.79
CA MET A 41 9.90 -3.73 -5.56
C MET A 41 10.03 -5.24 -5.42
N ARG A 42 10.32 -6.00 -6.49
CA ARG A 42 10.44 -7.47 -6.47
C ARG A 42 11.39 -7.97 -5.38
N ARG A 43 12.47 -7.23 -5.10
CA ARG A 43 13.42 -7.55 -4.02
C ARG A 43 12.77 -7.72 -2.64
N PHE A 44 11.66 -7.03 -2.36
CA PHE A 44 10.93 -7.09 -1.09
C PHE A 44 9.91 -8.24 -1.04
N TYR A 45 9.54 -8.79 -2.20
CA TYR A 45 8.49 -9.79 -2.36
C TYR A 45 9.02 -11.03 -3.10
N ARG A 46 10.20 -11.53 -2.70
CA ARG A 46 10.84 -12.71 -3.33
C ARG A 46 9.97 -13.98 -3.31
N LYS A 47 9.05 -14.07 -2.35
CA LYS A 47 8.09 -15.19 -2.21
C LYS A 47 6.72 -14.88 -2.83
N GLY A 48 6.63 -13.84 -3.66
CA GLY A 48 5.37 -13.33 -4.21
C GLY A 48 4.56 -12.52 -3.19
N LEU A 49 3.57 -11.81 -3.73
CA LEU A 49 2.53 -11.12 -2.95
C LEU A 49 1.18 -11.68 -3.39
N SER A 50 0.54 -12.47 -2.53
CA SER A 50 -0.79 -13.02 -2.79
C SER A 50 -1.84 -12.20 -2.05
N LEU A 51 -2.84 -11.70 -2.78
CA LEU A 51 -3.98 -10.94 -2.26
C LEU A 51 -5.28 -11.48 -2.88
N CYS A 52 -6.41 -11.31 -2.21
CA CYS A 52 -7.70 -11.52 -2.85
C CYS A 52 -7.92 -10.51 -4.00
N PRO A 53 -8.82 -10.78 -4.95
CA PRO A 53 -9.04 -9.92 -6.12
C PRO A 53 -9.28 -8.45 -5.77
N ASP A 54 -10.08 -8.17 -4.73
CA ASP A 54 -10.38 -6.79 -4.30
C ASP A 54 -9.15 -6.06 -3.75
N CYS A 55 -8.35 -6.75 -2.94
CA CYS A 55 -7.12 -6.18 -2.38
C CYS A 55 -6.03 -6.02 -3.44
N ALA A 56 -5.96 -6.93 -4.41
CA ALA A 56 -5.08 -6.82 -5.57
C ALA A 56 -5.45 -5.61 -6.45
N ALA A 57 -6.75 -5.42 -6.74
CA ALA A 57 -7.24 -4.27 -7.48
C ALA A 57 -6.93 -2.94 -6.77
N LEU A 58 -7.09 -2.88 -5.45
CA LEU A 58 -6.74 -1.72 -4.64
C LEU A 58 -5.23 -1.39 -4.69
N ALA A 59 -4.39 -2.43 -4.62
CA ALA A 59 -2.93 -2.29 -4.72
C ALA A 59 -2.50 -1.77 -6.11
N ALA A 60 -3.05 -2.36 -7.18
CA ALA A 60 -2.81 -1.94 -8.55
C ALA A 60 -3.27 -0.49 -8.80
N TYR A 61 -4.45 -0.13 -8.30
CA TYR A 61 -4.98 1.24 -8.40
C TYR A 61 -4.06 2.26 -7.72
N ALA A 62 -3.55 1.96 -6.52
CA ALA A 62 -2.63 2.85 -5.81
C ALA A 62 -1.33 3.06 -6.60
N LEU A 63 -0.78 1.99 -7.18
CA LEU A 63 0.40 2.04 -8.03
C LEU A 63 0.16 2.88 -9.30
N GLU A 64 -0.96 2.64 -9.98
CA GLU A 64 -1.33 3.34 -11.21
C GLU A 64 -1.49 4.84 -10.96
N LYS A 65 -2.17 5.23 -9.88
CA LYS A 65 -2.32 6.64 -9.50
C LYS A 65 -0.99 7.32 -9.21
N ARG A 66 -0.03 6.60 -8.61
CA ARG A 66 1.31 7.14 -8.37
C ARG A 66 2.09 7.31 -9.68
N ARG A 67 1.96 6.35 -10.61
CA ARG A 67 2.59 6.40 -11.94
C ARG A 67 2.06 7.57 -12.78
N LYS A 68 0.73 7.74 -12.83
CA LYS A 68 0.04 8.76 -13.62
C LYS A 68 -0.06 10.14 -12.93
N CYS A 69 0.64 10.36 -11.81
CA CYS A 69 0.58 11.65 -11.11
C CYS A 69 1.22 12.76 -11.96
N PRO A 70 0.50 13.86 -12.27
CA PRO A 70 0.99 14.94 -13.13
C PRO A 70 1.87 15.97 -12.40
N LEU A 71 1.98 15.90 -11.07
CA LEU A 71 2.74 16.87 -10.28
C LEU A 71 4.23 16.53 -10.25
N ASP A 72 5.09 17.54 -10.40
CA ASP A 72 6.54 17.44 -10.26
C ASP A 72 7.08 18.64 -9.44
N PRO A 73 7.72 18.44 -8.26
CA PRO A 73 7.96 17.16 -7.60
C PRO A 73 6.68 16.51 -7.08
N LYS A 74 6.59 15.17 -7.19
CA LYS A 74 5.43 14.39 -6.75
C LYS A 74 5.27 14.42 -5.22
N PRO A 75 4.30 15.16 -4.63
CA PRO A 75 4.13 15.20 -3.18
C PRO A 75 3.61 13.85 -2.65
N SER A 76 3.64 13.64 -1.34
CA SER A 76 2.90 12.53 -0.74
C SER A 76 1.39 12.69 -0.99
N CYS A 77 0.66 11.58 -1.12
CA CYS A 77 -0.78 11.65 -1.44
C CYS A 77 -1.58 12.42 -0.36
N LYS A 78 -1.07 12.47 0.88
CA LYS A 78 -1.62 13.24 2.00
C LYS A 78 -1.53 14.76 1.75
N HIS A 79 -0.43 15.23 1.19
CA HIS A 79 -0.16 16.65 0.92
C HIS A 79 -0.40 17.04 -0.55
N CYS A 80 -1.04 16.16 -1.33
CA CYS A 80 -1.30 16.37 -2.75
C CYS A 80 -2.45 17.36 -2.96
N ARG A 81 -2.21 18.46 -3.69
CA ARG A 81 -3.21 19.52 -3.90
C ARG A 81 -4.41 19.08 -4.76
N ILE A 82 -4.20 18.18 -5.72
CA ILE A 82 -5.24 17.76 -6.68
C ILE A 82 -6.13 16.62 -6.17
N HIS A 83 -5.68 15.87 -5.14
CA HIS A 83 -6.37 14.70 -4.58
C HIS A 83 -7.07 13.79 -5.62
N CYS A 84 -6.30 13.31 -6.62
CA CYS A 84 -6.79 12.46 -7.73
C CYS A 84 -7.25 11.03 -7.34
N TYR A 85 -7.21 10.72 -6.05
CA TYR A 85 -7.62 9.45 -5.46
C TYR A 85 -9.12 9.48 -5.18
N SER A 86 -9.88 8.51 -5.68
CA SER A 86 -11.33 8.48 -5.46
C SER A 86 -11.68 8.38 -3.97
N ARG A 87 -12.79 9.00 -3.58
CA ARG A 87 -13.19 9.09 -2.16
C ARG A 87 -13.38 7.71 -1.53
N GLU A 88 -13.98 6.77 -2.27
CA GLU A 88 -14.20 5.40 -1.84
C GLU A 88 -12.90 4.62 -1.65
N TYR A 89 -11.97 4.68 -2.61
CA TYR A 89 -10.69 4.02 -2.44
C TYR A 89 -9.91 4.67 -1.29
N ARG A 90 -10.03 5.99 -1.11
CA ARG A 90 -9.36 6.71 -0.01
C ARG A 90 -9.89 6.28 1.36
N SER A 91 -11.20 6.05 1.51
CA SER A 91 -11.74 5.50 2.77
C SER A 91 -11.25 4.09 3.02
N ARG A 92 -11.25 3.22 1.99
CA ARG A 92 -10.71 1.85 2.09
C ARG A 92 -9.24 1.85 2.52
N ILE A 93 -8.40 2.69 1.93
CA ILE A 93 -6.98 2.78 2.33
C ILE A 93 -6.84 3.24 3.77
N ARG A 94 -7.59 4.26 4.21
CA ARG A 94 -7.54 4.71 5.61
C ARG A 94 -7.97 3.60 6.57
N GLU A 95 -9.01 2.86 6.23
CA GLU A 95 -9.47 1.71 7.02
C GLU A 95 -8.39 0.64 7.12
N ILE A 96 -7.78 0.26 5.99
CA ILE A 96 -6.68 -0.70 5.94
C ILE A 96 -5.50 -0.22 6.79
N MET A 97 -5.13 1.06 6.69
CA MET A 97 -4.04 1.62 7.47
C MET A 97 -4.35 1.59 8.97
N ALA A 98 -5.56 1.99 9.38
CA ALA A 98 -5.98 1.98 10.77
C ALA A 98 -6.03 0.55 11.34
N PHE A 99 -6.62 -0.38 10.60
CA PHE A 99 -6.75 -1.78 11.01
C PHE A 99 -5.39 -2.47 11.09
N SER A 100 -4.61 -2.42 10.01
CA SER A 100 -3.32 -3.11 9.93
C SER A 100 -2.31 -2.49 10.89
N GLY A 101 -2.30 -1.16 11.03
CA GLY A 101 -1.53 -0.46 12.05
C GLY A 101 -1.87 -0.99 13.45
N ARG A 102 -3.14 -0.91 13.87
CA ARG A 102 -3.57 -1.42 15.20
C ARG A 102 -3.18 -2.88 15.42
N ARG A 103 -3.33 -3.73 14.41
CA ARG A 103 -2.99 -5.16 14.51
C ARG A 103 -1.49 -5.42 14.65
N MET A 104 -0.64 -4.60 14.02
CA MET A 104 0.82 -4.70 14.18
C MET A 104 1.27 -4.26 15.58
N ILE A 105 0.65 -3.20 16.12
CA ILE A 105 0.89 -2.74 17.50
C ILE A 105 0.58 -3.84 18.50
N LEU A 106 -0.61 -4.44 18.39
CA LEU A 106 -1.05 -5.51 19.30
C LEU A 106 -0.17 -6.76 19.25
N ARG A 107 0.66 -6.93 18.21
CA ARG A 107 1.63 -8.02 18.06
C ARG A 107 3.04 -7.68 18.55
N GLY A 108 3.22 -6.52 19.21
CA GLY A 108 4.50 -6.13 19.79
C GLY A 108 5.51 -5.52 18.79
N ARG A 109 5.08 -5.17 17.57
CA ARG A 109 5.93 -4.49 16.57
C ARG A 109 5.87 -2.98 16.72
N LEU A 110 6.27 -2.50 17.90
CA LEU A 110 6.32 -1.07 18.25
C LEU A 110 7.37 -0.30 17.44
N ASP A 111 8.39 -0.99 16.91
CA ASP A 111 9.40 -0.45 15.98
C ASP A 111 8.76 0.22 14.76
N TYR A 112 7.70 -0.37 14.23
CA TYR A 112 6.98 0.15 13.07
C TYR A 112 6.14 1.39 13.39
N LEU A 113 5.69 1.57 14.64
CA LEU A 113 4.94 2.77 15.03
C LEU A 113 5.82 4.02 15.02
N TRP A 114 7.04 3.90 15.53
CA TRP A 114 7.96 5.03 15.66
C TRP A 114 8.29 5.64 14.30
N HIS A 115 8.53 4.79 13.30
CA HIS A 115 8.80 5.21 11.92
C HIS A 115 7.56 5.75 11.17
N TYR A 116 6.35 5.51 11.68
CA TYR A 116 5.11 5.91 11.01
C TYR A 116 4.46 7.16 11.63
N PHE A 117 4.76 7.44 12.90
CA PHE A 117 4.24 8.61 13.63
C PHE A 117 5.21 9.79 13.64
N PHE A 118 6.51 9.54 13.48
CA PHE A 118 7.60 10.53 13.39
C PHE A 118 8.33 10.41 12.06
#